data_AF-A0A096P952-F1
#
_entry.id   AF-A0A096P952-F1
#
_cell.length_a   1.000
_cell.length_b   1.000
_cell.length_c   1.000
_cell.angle_alpha   90.00
_cell.angle_beta   90.00
_cell.angle_gamma   90.00
#
_symmetry.space_group_name_H-M   'P 1'
#
loop_
_entity.id
_entity.type
_entity.pdbx_description
1 polymer ?
#
loop_
_entity_poly.entity_id
_entity_poly.type
_entity_poly.pdbx_seq_one_letter_code
_entity_poly.pdbx_strand_id
1 'polypeptide(L)'
;MRARFEEKITHRTVAALRARGHAVIDDFLLDVDANAFRDELERLSMSRDEANGRRYVRSNRTQFGDRGRHSKPNVYECDMHDEETVGETRGSEAYATTWRFFDATASGMANAFVRVAPEMRLRTGNLSRTVKLQVNEGGGACFPWHFDNPSAPSNRALTCILYLNPEWKRGDGGEIRFQPFCGVATTVAPRHNRLVIFWSDRTLHRVMPFHGTRRYAVTVWLDGDFVDERTGVSTNVCELNLSTREALDDIAATAKKLAASNIQRALSRAVYADEYEASLVECMGNAPGAMEMLESHYEHCREVKKNKALKALVDALREYRREVEANGLEVNVP
;
A
#
# COMPACT_ATOMS: atom_id res chain seq x y z
N MET A 1 14.57 0.38 -19.32
CA MET A 1 13.53 0.39 -18.27
C MET A 1 12.10 0.50 -18.81
N ARG A 2 11.70 1.54 -19.56
CA ARG A 2 10.31 1.64 -20.09
C ARG A 2 9.85 0.39 -20.88
N ALA A 3 10.67 -0.08 -21.82
CA ALA A 3 10.40 -1.31 -22.56
C ALA A 3 10.23 -2.54 -21.65
N ARG A 4 10.98 -2.60 -20.54
CA ARG A 4 10.88 -3.67 -19.54
C ARG A 4 9.54 -3.60 -18.78
N PHE A 5 9.04 -2.41 -18.49
CA PHE A 5 7.71 -2.23 -17.89
C PHE A 5 6.62 -2.78 -18.81
N GLU A 6 6.70 -2.45 -20.09
CA GLU A 6 5.78 -2.97 -21.12
C GLU A 6 5.89 -4.49 -21.30
N GLU A 7 7.09 -5.05 -21.27
CA GLU A 7 7.28 -6.50 -21.36
C GLU A 7 6.62 -7.24 -20.18
N LYS A 8 6.80 -6.72 -18.97
CA LYS A 8 6.38 -7.38 -17.73
C LYS A 8 4.93 -7.10 -17.33
N ILE A 9 4.40 -5.91 -17.64
CA ILE A 9 3.01 -5.56 -17.36
C ILE A 9 2.14 -6.02 -18.55
N THR A 10 1.45 -7.13 -18.33
CA THR A 10 0.66 -7.82 -19.36
C THR A 10 -0.82 -7.92 -18.96
N HIS A 11 -1.66 -8.43 -19.87
CA HIS A 11 -3.05 -8.77 -19.54
C HIS A 11 -3.16 -9.75 -18.36
N ARG A 12 -2.18 -10.65 -18.15
CA ARG A 12 -2.15 -11.55 -16.99
C ARG A 12 -1.96 -10.79 -15.68
N THR A 13 -1.12 -9.75 -15.68
CA THR A 13 -0.92 -8.87 -14.53
C THR A 13 -2.24 -8.20 -14.12
N VAL A 14 -2.96 -7.64 -15.10
CA VAL A 14 -4.25 -6.97 -14.84
C VAL A 14 -5.33 -7.98 -14.43
N ALA A 15 -5.38 -9.16 -15.05
CA ALA A 15 -6.31 -10.22 -14.67
C ALA A 15 -6.09 -10.66 -13.21
N ALA A 16 -4.84 -10.84 -12.80
CA ALA A 16 -4.49 -11.13 -11.40
C ALA A 16 -4.92 -10.01 -10.44
N LEU A 17 -4.66 -8.75 -10.82
CA LEU A 17 -5.06 -7.57 -10.05
C LEU A 17 -6.58 -7.48 -9.88
N ARG A 18 -7.37 -7.82 -10.90
CA ARG A 18 -8.84 -7.87 -10.82
C ARG A 18 -9.35 -9.02 -9.97
N ALA A 19 -8.74 -10.20 -10.11
CA ALA A 19 -9.20 -11.40 -9.43
C ALA A 19 -8.86 -11.39 -7.93
N ARG A 20 -7.69 -10.84 -7.55
CA ARG A 20 -7.14 -10.96 -6.18
C ARG A 20 -6.96 -9.63 -5.45
N GLY A 21 -7.23 -8.51 -6.12
CA GLY A 21 -6.91 -7.16 -5.61
C GLY A 21 -5.42 -6.80 -5.69
N HIS A 22 -4.55 -7.74 -6.01
CA HIS A 22 -3.11 -7.53 -6.17
C HIS A 22 -2.49 -8.46 -7.23
N ALA A 23 -1.35 -8.04 -7.76
CA ALA A 23 -0.50 -8.81 -8.67
C ALA A 23 0.95 -8.79 -8.19
N VAL A 24 1.69 -9.84 -8.52
CA VAL A 24 3.12 -10.00 -8.19
C VAL A 24 3.85 -10.34 -9.48
N ILE A 25 4.96 -9.66 -9.72
CA ILE A 25 5.85 -9.92 -10.85
C ILE A 25 7.26 -10.12 -10.28
N ASP A 26 7.80 -11.31 -10.47
CA ASP A 26 9.20 -11.61 -10.19
C ASP A 26 10.10 -11.21 -11.37
N ASP A 27 11.37 -10.96 -11.05
CA ASP A 27 12.42 -10.56 -12.00
C ASP A 27 12.01 -9.35 -12.85
N PHE A 28 11.42 -8.34 -12.19
CA PHE A 28 10.77 -7.22 -12.87
C PHE A 28 11.75 -6.40 -13.71
N LEU A 29 12.85 -5.94 -13.11
CA LEU A 29 13.96 -5.31 -13.81
C LEU A 29 14.94 -6.37 -14.35
N LEU A 30 15.91 -5.94 -15.15
CA LEU A 30 17.09 -6.77 -15.42
C LEU A 30 17.92 -6.88 -14.13
N ASP A 31 18.55 -8.02 -13.87
CA ASP A 31 19.30 -8.22 -12.61
C ASP A 31 20.40 -7.19 -12.42
N VAL A 32 21.08 -6.79 -13.50
CA VAL A 32 22.07 -5.70 -13.46
C VAL A 32 21.47 -4.37 -12.99
N ASP A 33 20.25 -4.04 -13.45
CA ASP A 33 19.55 -2.82 -13.03
C ASP A 33 19.04 -2.97 -11.58
N ALA A 34 18.53 -4.14 -11.18
CA ALA A 34 18.01 -4.37 -9.83
C ALA A 34 19.12 -4.32 -8.76
N ASN A 35 20.27 -4.96 -9.04
CA ASN A 35 21.43 -4.95 -8.17
C ASN A 35 22.03 -3.54 -8.07
N ALA A 36 22.25 -2.86 -9.19
CA ALA A 36 22.73 -1.48 -9.18
C ALA A 36 21.78 -0.55 -8.42
N PHE A 37 20.46 -0.69 -8.64
CA PHE A 37 19.49 0.13 -7.94
C PHE A 37 19.50 -0.13 -6.42
N ARG A 38 19.68 -1.39 -6.01
CA ARG A 38 19.88 -1.72 -4.59
C ARG A 38 21.10 -1.02 -4.01
N ASP A 39 22.27 -1.11 -4.66
CA ASP A 39 23.50 -0.50 -4.16
C ASP A 39 23.37 1.03 -4.03
N GLU A 40 22.67 1.65 -4.99
CA GLU A 40 22.38 3.09 -4.97
C GLU A 40 21.44 3.49 -3.82
N LEU A 41 20.39 2.71 -3.56
CA LEU A 41 19.49 2.94 -2.41
C LEU A 41 20.24 2.81 -1.07
N GLU A 42 21.12 1.82 -0.97
CA GLU A 42 21.91 1.60 0.23
C GLU A 42 22.83 2.80 0.47
N ARG A 43 23.57 3.25 -0.54
CA ARG A 43 24.40 4.45 -0.50
C ARG A 43 23.61 5.70 -0.10
N LEU A 44 22.45 5.93 -0.73
CA LEU A 44 21.58 7.07 -0.44
C LEU A 44 21.09 7.04 1.02
N SER A 45 20.65 5.87 1.50
CA SER A 45 20.15 5.68 2.87
C SER A 45 21.24 5.81 3.96
N MET A 46 22.47 5.46 3.62
CA MET A 46 23.63 5.54 4.50
C MET A 46 24.31 6.90 4.49
N SER A 47 23.94 7.79 3.57
CA SER A 47 24.48 9.15 3.51
C SER A 47 24.16 9.91 4.80
N ARG A 48 25.16 10.63 5.32
CA ARG A 48 25.09 11.40 6.55
C ARG A 48 25.48 12.85 6.28
N ASP A 49 24.89 13.76 7.03
CA ASP A 49 25.29 15.16 7.10
C ASP A 49 25.52 15.54 8.58
N GLU A 50 26.33 16.57 8.83
CA GLU A 50 26.64 17.01 10.19
C GLU A 50 25.41 17.67 10.87
N ALA A 51 24.47 18.19 10.08
CA ALA A 51 23.34 18.97 10.57
C ALA A 51 22.11 18.12 10.98
N ASN A 52 21.78 17.05 10.25
CA ASN A 52 20.53 16.30 10.39
C ASN A 52 20.77 14.81 10.70
N GLY A 53 22.03 14.38 10.79
CA GLY A 53 22.42 12.99 10.93
C GLY A 53 22.25 12.26 9.60
N ARG A 54 21.05 12.19 9.02
CA ARG A 54 20.79 11.55 7.71
C ARG A 54 20.58 12.61 6.63
N ARG A 55 21.33 12.49 5.54
CA ARG A 55 21.32 13.50 4.46
C ARG A 55 20.06 13.46 3.61
N TYR A 56 19.69 12.30 3.05
CA TYR A 56 18.61 12.21 2.04
C TYR A 56 17.31 11.57 2.53
N VAL A 57 17.37 10.75 3.59
CA VAL A 57 16.18 10.08 4.13
C VAL A 57 15.71 10.78 5.39
N ARG A 58 14.38 10.81 5.58
CA ARG A 58 13.70 11.37 6.76
C ARG A 58 12.82 10.29 7.38
N SER A 59 12.50 10.41 8.67
CA SER A 59 11.57 9.47 9.32
C SER A 59 10.23 9.48 8.57
N ASN A 60 9.71 8.31 8.24
CA ASN A 60 8.40 8.20 7.59
C ASN A 60 7.33 8.75 8.53
N ARG A 61 6.50 9.65 8.01
CA ARG A 61 5.40 10.27 8.76
C ARG A 61 4.07 9.94 8.12
N THR A 62 3.25 9.13 8.78
CA THR A 62 1.90 8.80 8.31
C THR A 62 0.86 9.68 8.97
N GLN A 63 -0.18 10.04 8.23
CA GLN A 63 -1.42 10.52 8.83
C GLN A 63 -2.26 9.32 9.28
N PHE A 64 -2.88 9.41 10.45
CA PHE A 64 -3.79 8.38 10.94
C PHE A 64 -4.97 9.03 11.67
N GLY A 65 -6.15 8.96 11.06
CA GLY A 65 -7.26 9.80 11.48
C GLY A 65 -6.96 11.29 11.27
N ASP A 66 -7.61 12.13 12.07
CA ASP A 66 -7.56 13.59 11.88
C ASP A 66 -6.50 14.28 12.75
N ARG A 67 -5.85 13.56 13.68
CA ARG A 67 -4.96 14.12 14.71
C ARG A 67 -3.50 14.32 14.26
N GLY A 68 -3.27 14.56 12.97
CA GLY A 68 -1.95 14.92 12.44
C GLY A 68 -1.09 13.74 11.96
N ARG A 69 0.22 13.97 11.83
CA ARG A 69 1.19 13.02 11.25
C ARG A 69 2.16 12.47 12.31
N HIS A 70 2.21 11.14 12.44
CA HIS A 70 3.06 10.43 13.39
C HIS A 70 4.24 9.75 12.69
N SER A 71 5.42 9.82 13.32
CA SER A 71 6.64 9.17 12.83
C SER A 71 6.61 7.68 13.11
N LYS A 72 6.91 6.86 12.11
CA LYS A 72 7.02 5.41 12.26
C LYS A 72 8.39 5.01 12.80
N PRO A 73 8.46 4.19 13.87
CA PRO A 73 9.73 3.70 14.39
C PRO A 73 10.53 2.95 13.33
N ASN A 74 11.81 3.28 13.19
CA ASN A 74 12.78 2.56 12.33
C ASN A 74 12.42 2.52 10.82
N VAL A 75 11.54 3.41 10.36
CA VAL A 75 11.18 3.54 8.94
C VAL A 75 11.60 4.92 8.44
N TYR A 76 12.38 4.95 7.37
CA TYR A 76 12.87 6.17 6.74
C TYR A 76 12.52 6.19 5.25
N GLU A 77 12.20 7.36 4.73
CA GLU A 77 11.83 7.58 3.34
C GLU A 77 12.61 8.73 2.70
N CYS A 78 12.82 8.64 1.39
CA CYS A 78 13.30 9.73 0.55
C CYS A 78 12.25 9.96 -0.55
N ASP A 79 11.72 11.18 -0.62
CA ASP A 79 10.83 11.60 -1.70
C ASP A 79 11.69 12.04 -2.89
N MET A 80 11.57 11.33 -4.01
CA MET A 80 12.41 11.60 -5.19
C MET A 80 12.04 12.91 -5.92
N HIS A 81 11.02 13.62 -5.45
CA HIS A 81 10.63 14.94 -5.95
C HIS A 81 11.21 16.10 -5.11
N ASP A 82 11.88 15.79 -4.00
CA ASP A 82 12.51 16.77 -3.13
C ASP A 82 13.64 17.53 -3.85
N GLU A 83 13.62 18.87 -3.80
CA GLU A 83 14.52 19.73 -4.56
C GLU A 83 15.99 19.54 -4.16
N GLU A 84 16.28 19.34 -2.88
CA GLU A 84 17.64 19.09 -2.37
C GLU A 84 18.16 17.74 -2.88
N THR A 85 17.37 16.69 -2.72
CA THR A 85 17.69 15.36 -3.25
C THR A 85 17.91 15.40 -4.76
N VAL A 86 17.04 16.08 -5.51
CA VAL A 86 17.18 16.28 -6.96
C VAL A 86 18.47 17.03 -7.27
N GLY A 87 18.73 18.17 -6.63
CA GLY A 87 19.87 19.03 -6.93
C GLY A 87 21.21 18.35 -6.69
N GLU A 88 21.32 17.50 -5.66
CA GLU A 88 22.58 16.85 -5.30
C GLU A 88 22.82 15.50 -5.99
N THR A 89 21.75 14.76 -6.30
CA THR A 89 21.88 13.39 -6.80
C THR A 89 21.59 13.26 -8.28
N ARG A 90 20.82 14.18 -8.88
CA ARG A 90 20.46 14.11 -10.31
C ARG A 90 21.68 14.43 -11.18
N GLY A 91 22.02 13.51 -12.07
CA GLY A 91 23.22 13.60 -12.92
C GLY A 91 24.47 12.98 -12.31
N SER A 92 24.43 12.55 -11.05
CA SER A 92 25.52 11.77 -10.44
C SER A 92 25.53 10.35 -10.97
N GLU A 93 26.70 9.87 -11.42
CA GLU A 93 26.89 8.47 -11.81
C GLU A 93 26.59 7.51 -10.65
N ALA A 94 26.78 7.97 -9.39
CA ALA A 94 26.51 7.19 -8.19
C ALA A 94 25.02 6.92 -7.95
N TYR A 95 24.11 7.54 -8.69
CA TYR A 95 22.65 7.36 -8.58
C TYR A 95 21.98 7.20 -9.96
N ALA A 96 22.75 6.78 -10.97
CA ALA A 96 22.29 6.76 -12.36
C ALA A 96 21.09 5.83 -12.57
N THR A 97 21.06 4.67 -11.92
CA THR A 97 19.98 3.68 -12.06
C THR A 97 18.69 4.17 -11.39
N THR A 98 18.83 4.82 -10.23
CA THR A 98 17.75 5.46 -9.49
C THR A 98 17.06 6.51 -10.34
N TRP A 99 17.83 7.39 -10.99
CA TRP A 99 17.27 8.42 -11.86
C TRP A 99 16.73 7.87 -13.19
N ARG A 100 17.38 6.84 -13.78
CA ARG A 100 16.82 6.11 -14.93
C ARG A 100 15.46 5.50 -14.60
N PHE A 101 15.29 4.92 -13.40
CA PHE A 101 14.02 4.35 -12.95
C PHE A 101 12.99 5.45 -12.74
N PHE A 102 13.34 6.52 -12.02
CA PHE A 102 12.49 7.67 -11.80
C PHE A 102 11.97 8.25 -13.12
N ASP A 103 12.85 8.56 -14.07
CA ASP A 103 12.49 9.12 -15.38
C ASP A 103 11.71 8.14 -16.27
N ALA A 104 11.94 6.82 -16.11
CA ALA A 104 11.15 5.80 -16.80
C ALA A 104 9.70 5.78 -16.28
N THR A 105 9.50 5.93 -14.97
CA THR A 105 8.15 5.90 -14.35
C THR A 105 7.30 7.12 -14.68
N ALA A 106 7.90 8.23 -15.16
CA ALA A 106 7.18 9.45 -15.58
C ALA A 106 6.00 9.19 -16.52
N SER A 107 6.14 8.23 -17.42
CA SER A 107 5.05 7.80 -18.29
C SER A 107 5.02 6.30 -18.52
N GLY A 108 6.18 5.65 -18.50
CA GLY A 108 6.31 4.25 -18.94
C GLY A 108 5.47 3.27 -18.14
N MET A 109 5.37 3.44 -16.81
CA MET A 109 4.63 2.50 -15.96
C MET A 109 3.12 2.64 -16.15
N ALA A 110 2.58 3.86 -16.11
CA ALA A 110 1.17 4.12 -16.40
C ALA A 110 0.79 3.71 -17.83
N ASN A 111 1.62 4.03 -18.83
CA ASN A 111 1.40 3.63 -20.22
C ASN A 111 1.36 2.10 -20.37
N ALA A 112 2.23 1.37 -19.67
CA ALA A 112 2.25 -0.09 -19.74
C ALA A 112 0.93 -0.71 -19.25
N PHE A 113 0.31 -0.15 -18.19
CA PHE A 113 -1.03 -0.53 -17.75
C PHE A 113 -2.12 -0.10 -18.73
N VAL A 114 -2.14 1.17 -19.15
CA VAL A 114 -3.17 1.73 -20.06
C VAL A 114 -3.19 0.98 -21.40
N ARG A 115 -2.03 0.52 -21.89
CA ARG A 115 -1.93 -0.28 -23.11
C ARG A 115 -2.72 -1.59 -23.04
N VAL A 116 -2.76 -2.24 -21.87
CA VAL A 116 -3.43 -3.55 -21.68
C VAL A 116 -4.78 -3.44 -20.98
N ALA A 117 -5.08 -2.28 -20.40
CA ALA A 117 -6.31 -1.99 -19.65
C ALA A 117 -6.60 -0.47 -19.66
N PRO A 118 -7.00 0.10 -20.81
CA PRO A 118 -7.25 1.54 -20.95
C PRO A 118 -8.35 2.07 -20.02
N GLU A 119 -9.30 1.23 -19.63
CA GLU A 119 -10.38 1.53 -18.69
C GLU A 119 -9.89 1.89 -17.28
N MET A 120 -8.62 1.63 -16.95
CA MET A 120 -8.03 2.02 -15.67
C MET A 120 -7.79 3.53 -15.54
N ARG A 121 -7.80 4.27 -16.66
CA ARG A 121 -7.73 5.74 -16.72
C ARG A 121 -6.61 6.33 -15.85
N LEU A 122 -5.42 5.72 -15.93
CA LEU A 122 -4.25 6.21 -15.22
C LEU A 122 -3.69 7.45 -15.90
N ARG A 123 -3.31 8.43 -15.09
CA ARG A 123 -2.68 9.66 -15.55
C ARG A 123 -1.18 9.45 -15.74
N THR A 124 -0.59 10.25 -16.63
CA THR A 124 0.85 10.19 -16.95
C THR A 124 1.50 11.54 -16.66
N GLY A 125 2.80 11.53 -16.38
CA GLY A 125 3.61 12.72 -16.12
C GLY A 125 4.10 12.78 -14.67
N ASN A 126 5.06 13.67 -14.42
CA ASN A 126 5.69 13.80 -13.09
C ASN A 126 4.73 14.30 -12.01
N LEU A 127 3.68 15.03 -12.38
CA LEU A 127 2.66 15.52 -11.44
C LEU A 127 1.58 14.47 -11.12
N SER A 128 1.58 13.34 -11.84
CA SER A 128 0.56 12.27 -11.73
C SER A 128 1.16 10.97 -11.19
N ARG A 129 2.35 11.05 -10.62
CA ARG A 129 3.00 9.96 -9.90
C ARG A 129 3.73 10.51 -8.69
N THR A 130 3.95 9.65 -7.71
CA THR A 130 4.90 9.90 -6.63
C THR A 130 5.84 8.72 -6.55
N VAL A 131 7.15 8.97 -6.44
CA VAL A 131 8.16 7.92 -6.22
C VAL A 131 8.85 8.15 -4.90
N LYS A 132 8.76 7.15 -4.02
CA LYS A 132 9.42 7.15 -2.72
C LYS A 132 10.36 5.97 -2.59
N LEU A 133 11.58 6.25 -2.14
CA LEU A 133 12.51 5.24 -1.66
C LEU A 133 12.28 5.05 -0.17
N GLN A 134 12.34 3.82 0.30
CA GLN A 134 12.12 3.49 1.70
C GLN A 134 13.16 2.50 2.20
N VAL A 135 13.65 2.74 3.42
CA VAL A 135 14.45 1.80 4.19
C VAL A 135 13.81 1.56 5.56
N ASN A 136 13.66 0.29 5.91
CA ASN A 136 13.29 -0.14 7.26
C ASN A 136 14.54 -0.75 7.92
N GLU A 137 14.95 -0.25 9.09
CA GLU A 137 16.20 -0.65 9.76
C GLU A 137 16.01 -1.76 10.81
N GLY A 138 15.05 -2.66 10.59
CA GLY A 138 14.74 -3.73 11.53
C GLY A 138 14.01 -3.22 12.76
N GLY A 139 14.26 -3.87 13.92
CA GLY A 139 13.66 -3.47 15.19
C GLY A 139 12.12 -3.50 15.19
N GLY A 140 11.50 -4.37 14.39
CA GLY A 140 10.04 -4.46 14.25
C GLY A 140 9.43 -3.44 13.28
N ALA A 141 10.24 -2.67 12.52
CA ALA A 141 9.75 -1.68 11.56
C ALA A 141 8.64 -2.22 10.65
N CYS A 142 7.44 -1.65 10.77
CA CYS A 142 6.26 -2.13 10.07
C CYS A 142 5.22 -1.03 9.86
N PHE A 143 4.10 -1.38 9.20
CA PHE A 143 3.03 -0.45 8.89
C PHE A 143 1.71 -1.05 9.36
N PRO A 144 0.84 -0.27 10.04
CA PRO A 144 -0.47 -0.77 10.45
C PRO A 144 -1.36 -0.98 9.22
N TRP A 145 -2.54 -1.58 9.42
CA TRP A 145 -3.52 -1.71 8.35
C TRP A 145 -3.96 -0.33 7.81
N HIS A 146 -3.93 -0.18 6.49
CA HIS A 146 -4.33 1.05 5.81
C HIS A 146 -4.70 0.82 4.33
N PHE A 147 -5.23 1.89 3.72
CA PHE A 147 -5.37 2.04 2.28
C PHE A 147 -4.44 3.18 1.85
N ASP A 148 -3.80 3.06 0.69
CA ASP A 148 -2.90 4.08 0.17
C ASP A 148 -3.64 5.30 -0.40
N ASN A 149 -4.91 5.10 -0.76
CA ASN A 149 -5.89 6.14 -1.02
C ASN A 149 -7.05 6.03 -0.01
N PRO A 150 -6.97 6.70 1.14
CA PRO A 150 -8.02 6.64 2.17
C PRO A 150 -9.30 7.40 1.77
N SER A 151 -9.16 8.51 1.04
CA SER A 151 -10.26 9.33 0.49
C SER A 151 -9.68 10.47 -0.36
N ALA A 152 -10.56 11.29 -0.95
CA ALA A 152 -10.18 12.59 -1.47
C ALA A 152 -9.42 13.41 -0.39
N PRO A 153 -8.42 14.24 -0.77
CA PRO A 153 -8.04 14.63 -2.12
C PRO A 153 -7.03 13.70 -2.83
N SER A 154 -6.73 12.52 -2.28
CA SER A 154 -5.79 11.58 -2.92
C SER A 154 -6.34 11.08 -4.27
N ASN A 155 -5.48 11.03 -5.28
CA ASN A 155 -5.81 10.49 -6.61
C ASN A 155 -5.06 9.20 -6.92
N ARG A 156 -4.42 8.59 -5.92
CA ARG A 156 -3.66 7.34 -6.12
C ARG A 156 -4.63 6.23 -6.52
N ALA A 157 -4.43 5.66 -7.70
CA ALA A 157 -5.24 4.55 -8.22
C ALA A 157 -4.51 3.22 -8.07
N LEU A 158 -3.21 3.20 -8.37
CA LEU A 158 -2.35 2.04 -8.18
C LEU A 158 -1.18 2.34 -7.28
N THR A 159 -0.80 1.33 -6.52
CA THR A 159 0.46 1.28 -5.78
C THR A 159 1.32 0.18 -6.37
N CYS A 160 2.54 0.52 -6.75
CA CYS A 160 3.54 -0.40 -7.28
C CYS A 160 4.77 -0.37 -6.37
N ILE A 161 5.05 -1.47 -5.66
CA ILE A 161 6.18 -1.58 -4.73
C ILE A 161 7.22 -2.54 -5.31
N LEU A 162 8.39 -2.02 -5.64
CA LEU A 162 9.56 -2.81 -6.04
C LEU A 162 10.41 -3.11 -4.81
N TYR A 163 10.62 -4.40 -4.52
CA TYR A 163 11.48 -4.85 -3.44
C TYR A 163 12.90 -5.14 -3.93
N LEU A 164 13.89 -4.75 -3.12
CA LEU A 164 15.31 -4.81 -3.45
C LEU A 164 16.09 -5.51 -2.32
N ASN A 165 15.67 -6.71 -1.89
CA ASN A 165 16.22 -7.41 -0.72
C ASN A 165 16.83 -8.77 -1.11
N PRO A 166 18.10 -8.80 -1.59
CA PRO A 166 18.74 -10.06 -2.05
C PRO A 166 18.91 -11.07 -0.92
N GLU A 167 19.19 -10.58 0.29
CA GLU A 167 19.45 -11.40 1.47
C GLU A 167 18.18 -11.79 2.26
N TRP A 168 16.98 -11.44 1.79
CA TRP A 168 15.76 -11.75 2.52
C TRP A 168 15.54 -13.27 2.60
N LYS A 169 15.27 -13.77 3.81
CA LYS A 169 14.89 -15.16 4.06
C LYS A 169 13.61 -15.25 4.88
N ARG A 170 12.94 -16.41 4.78
CA ARG A 170 11.74 -16.70 5.57
C ARG A 170 12.07 -16.55 7.05
N GLY A 171 11.26 -15.77 7.77
CA GLY A 171 11.47 -15.46 9.18
C GLY A 171 12.02 -14.05 9.44
N ASP A 172 12.61 -13.39 8.45
CA ASP A 172 13.05 -11.98 8.60
C ASP A 172 11.87 -11.01 8.74
N GLY A 173 10.67 -11.43 8.32
CA GLY A 173 9.47 -10.61 8.33
C GLY A 173 9.44 -9.57 7.20
N GLY A 174 8.74 -8.46 7.42
CA GLY A 174 8.64 -7.36 6.44
C GLY A 174 7.78 -7.67 5.22
N GLU A 175 7.05 -8.78 5.21
CA GLU A 175 6.09 -9.09 4.16
C GLU A 175 4.97 -8.07 4.10
N ILE A 176 4.44 -7.82 2.90
CA ILE A 176 3.16 -7.13 2.75
C ILE A 176 2.05 -8.16 2.91
N ARG A 177 1.07 -7.86 3.75
CA ARG A 177 -0.11 -8.69 3.97
C ARG A 177 -1.34 -7.93 3.48
N PHE A 178 -2.10 -8.58 2.61
CA PHE A 178 -3.35 -8.10 2.04
C PHE A 178 -4.54 -8.73 2.76
N GLN A 179 -5.58 -7.94 2.97
CA GLN A 179 -6.84 -8.39 3.54
C GLN A 179 -7.97 -8.06 2.56
N PRO A 180 -8.30 -8.96 1.63
CA PRO A 180 -9.53 -8.83 0.85
C PRO A 180 -10.73 -8.68 1.79
N PHE A 181 -11.68 -7.81 1.45
CA PHE A 181 -12.82 -7.55 2.34
C PHE A 181 -13.66 -8.82 2.55
N CYS A 182 -13.84 -9.22 3.81
CA CYS A 182 -14.40 -10.51 4.26
C CYS A 182 -13.81 -11.74 3.53
N GLY A 183 -12.55 -11.68 3.09
CA GLY A 183 -11.86 -12.77 2.42
C GLY A 183 -10.63 -13.25 3.18
N VAL A 184 -9.94 -14.24 2.64
CA VAL A 184 -8.75 -14.82 3.28
C VAL A 184 -7.52 -13.93 3.02
N ALA A 185 -6.79 -13.62 4.09
CA ALA A 185 -5.58 -12.82 4.00
C ALA A 185 -4.49 -13.50 3.16
N THR A 186 -3.75 -12.72 2.37
CA THR A 186 -2.62 -13.22 1.57
C THR A 186 -1.35 -12.46 1.92
N THR A 187 -0.21 -13.14 1.94
CA THR A 187 1.08 -12.54 2.32
C THR A 187 2.08 -12.67 1.19
N VAL A 188 2.83 -11.59 0.90
CA VAL A 188 3.85 -11.56 -0.16
C VAL A 188 5.20 -11.16 0.43
N ALA A 189 6.18 -12.06 0.30
CA ALA A 189 7.55 -11.83 0.71
C ALA A 189 8.22 -10.70 -0.08
N PRO A 190 9.02 -9.82 0.56
CA PRO A 190 9.67 -8.69 -0.06
C PRO A 190 10.98 -9.09 -0.77
N ARG A 191 10.92 -10.12 -1.62
CA ARG A 191 12.10 -10.67 -2.31
C ARG A 191 12.73 -9.65 -3.27
N HIS A 192 14.04 -9.78 -3.50
CA HIS A 192 14.73 -8.96 -4.50
C HIS A 192 14.08 -9.03 -5.88
N ASN A 193 14.07 -7.90 -6.58
CA ASN A 193 13.54 -7.73 -7.93
C ASN A 193 12.06 -8.14 -8.11
N ARG A 194 11.30 -8.19 -7.00
CA ARG A 194 9.85 -8.45 -7.00
C ARG A 194 9.08 -7.14 -7.01
N LEU A 195 8.20 -6.98 -8.00
CA LEU A 195 7.21 -5.91 -8.04
C LEU A 195 5.87 -6.43 -7.52
N VAL A 196 5.29 -5.75 -6.54
CA VAL A 196 3.92 -5.97 -6.05
C VAL A 196 3.05 -4.79 -6.47
N ILE A 197 1.89 -5.08 -7.05
CA ILE A 197 0.95 -4.10 -7.58
C ILE A 197 -0.39 -4.31 -6.92
N PHE A 198 -1.05 -3.26 -6.45
CA PHE A 198 -2.42 -3.34 -5.92
C PHE A 198 -3.19 -2.03 -6.10
N TRP A 199 -4.52 -2.11 -5.97
CA TRP A 199 -5.40 -0.94 -6.01
C TRP A 199 -5.25 -0.11 -4.74
N SER A 200 -4.89 1.16 -4.88
CA SER A 200 -4.64 2.04 -3.74
C SER A 200 -5.93 2.34 -2.94
N ASP A 201 -7.08 2.34 -3.60
CA ASP A 201 -8.38 2.78 -3.06
C ASP A 201 -9.22 1.67 -2.41
N ARG A 202 -8.91 0.39 -2.69
CA ARG A 202 -9.74 -0.74 -2.25
C ARG A 202 -8.95 -1.99 -1.83
N THR A 203 -7.64 -1.87 -1.65
CA THR A 203 -6.82 -2.95 -1.11
C THR A 203 -6.36 -2.62 0.30
N LEU A 204 -7.04 -3.21 1.29
CA LEU A 204 -6.60 -3.14 2.67
C LEU A 204 -5.31 -3.94 2.85
N HIS A 205 -4.27 -3.31 3.36
CA HIS A 205 -2.97 -3.94 3.51
C HIS A 205 -2.19 -3.42 4.72
N ARG A 206 -1.23 -4.21 5.18
CA ARG A 206 -0.23 -3.85 6.19
C ARG A 206 1.14 -4.39 5.78
N VAL A 207 2.19 -3.86 6.40
CA VAL A 207 3.52 -4.48 6.35
C VAL A 207 3.77 -5.15 7.68
N MET A 208 4.22 -6.40 7.67
CA MET A 208 4.55 -7.17 8.87
C MET A 208 5.83 -6.64 9.55
N PRO A 209 5.99 -6.81 10.87
CA PRO A 209 7.25 -6.57 11.59
C PRO A 209 8.45 -7.13 10.85
N PHE A 210 9.47 -6.30 10.66
CA PHE A 210 10.74 -6.70 10.07
C PHE A 210 11.83 -6.82 11.14
N HIS A 211 12.48 -7.98 11.19
CA HIS A 211 13.48 -8.36 12.18
C HIS A 211 14.89 -8.54 11.58
N GLY A 212 15.02 -8.45 10.26
CA GLY A 212 16.33 -8.39 9.60
C GLY A 212 17.04 -7.03 9.77
N THR A 213 18.20 -6.88 9.14
CA THR A 213 19.03 -5.67 9.28
C THR A 213 18.47 -4.48 8.50
N ARG A 214 18.18 -4.67 7.21
CA ARG A 214 17.60 -3.62 6.36
C ARG A 214 16.67 -4.18 5.30
N ARG A 215 15.52 -3.55 5.14
CA ARG A 215 14.55 -3.83 4.07
C ARG A 215 14.35 -2.57 3.23
N TYR A 216 14.60 -2.72 1.94
CA TYR A 216 14.48 -1.66 0.94
C TYR A 216 13.28 -1.89 0.04
N ALA A 217 12.58 -0.80 -0.25
CA ALA A 217 11.47 -0.77 -1.18
C ALA A 217 11.46 0.56 -1.95
N VAL A 218 11.00 0.50 -3.19
CA VAL A 218 10.66 1.68 -3.99
C VAL A 218 9.18 1.63 -4.30
N THR A 219 8.45 2.64 -3.83
CA THR A 219 7.01 2.75 -4.06
C THR A 219 6.75 3.79 -5.13
N VAL A 220 6.04 3.38 -6.18
CA VAL A 220 5.49 4.24 -7.22
C VAL A 220 3.98 4.25 -7.06
N TRP A 221 3.42 5.40 -6.67
CA TRP A 221 1.98 5.62 -6.78
C TRP A 221 1.67 6.23 -8.14
N LEU A 222 0.69 5.64 -8.83
CA LEU A 222 0.16 6.17 -10.08
C LEU A 222 -1.23 6.74 -9.81
N ASP A 223 -1.43 7.99 -10.23
CA ASP A 223 -2.73 8.61 -10.11
C ASP A 223 -3.68 8.15 -11.22
N GLY A 224 -4.97 8.15 -10.92
CA GLY A 224 -6.02 7.90 -11.90
C GLY A 224 -7.17 8.89 -11.79
N ASP A 225 -8.05 8.85 -12.78
CA ASP A 225 -9.26 9.66 -12.78
C ASP A 225 -10.35 9.00 -11.93
N PHE A 226 -10.74 9.66 -10.84
CA PHE A 226 -11.85 9.24 -10.00
C PHE A 226 -13.10 10.07 -10.27
N VAL A 227 -13.62 10.01 -11.50
CA VAL A 227 -14.83 10.74 -11.92
C VAL A 227 -15.73 9.82 -12.73
N ASP A 228 -17.00 9.75 -12.34
CA ASP A 228 -18.05 9.09 -13.10
C ASP A 228 -18.36 9.93 -14.35
N GLU A 229 -18.20 9.36 -15.54
CA GLU A 229 -18.33 10.11 -16.80
C GLU A 229 -19.74 10.60 -17.09
N ARG A 230 -20.76 9.97 -16.47
CA ARG A 230 -22.17 10.28 -16.72
C ARG A 230 -22.64 11.43 -15.84
N THR A 231 -22.15 11.46 -14.60
CA THR A 231 -22.62 12.39 -13.56
C THR A 231 -21.60 13.48 -13.23
N GLY A 232 -20.33 13.29 -13.58
CA GLY A 232 -19.23 14.17 -13.18
C GLY A 232 -18.86 14.09 -11.70
N VAL A 233 -19.54 13.22 -10.93
CA VAL A 233 -19.32 13.07 -9.49
C VAL A 233 -18.08 12.21 -9.25
N SER A 234 -17.34 12.52 -8.19
CA SER A 234 -16.14 11.75 -7.88
C SER A 234 -16.49 10.32 -7.46
N THR A 235 -15.82 9.34 -8.05
CA THR A 235 -15.91 7.93 -7.64
C THR A 235 -15.00 7.59 -6.47
N ASN A 236 -14.18 8.54 -5.97
CA ASN A 236 -13.33 8.34 -4.79
C ASN A 236 -14.06 8.65 -3.48
N VAL A 237 -15.31 9.12 -3.53
CA VAL A 237 -16.09 9.39 -2.31
C VAL A 237 -16.51 8.07 -1.67
N CYS A 238 -16.41 7.99 -0.35
CA CYS A 238 -16.77 6.81 0.42
C CYS A 238 -18.20 6.93 0.97
N GLU A 239 -19.20 6.99 0.07
CA GLU A 239 -20.62 7.04 0.44
C GLU A 239 -21.26 5.65 0.48
N LEU A 240 -21.71 5.24 1.66
CA LEU A 240 -22.39 3.97 1.86
C LEU A 240 -23.89 4.11 1.60
N ASN A 241 -24.30 3.99 0.35
CA ASN A 241 -25.71 3.98 -0.05
C ASN A 241 -26.24 2.54 -0.12
N LEU A 242 -26.50 1.94 1.05
CA LEU A 242 -27.05 0.58 1.18
C LEU A 242 -28.22 0.56 2.16
N SER A 243 -29.33 -0.08 1.77
CA SER A 243 -30.38 -0.46 2.71
C SER A 243 -29.84 -1.54 3.63
N THR A 244 -29.79 -1.27 4.93
CA THR A 244 -29.30 -2.26 5.91
C THR A 244 -30.13 -3.54 5.89
N ARG A 245 -31.44 -3.46 5.64
CA ARG A 245 -32.30 -4.64 5.53
C ARG A 245 -31.85 -5.53 4.38
N GLU A 246 -31.76 -4.97 3.17
CA GLU A 246 -31.32 -5.71 1.98
C GLU A 246 -29.88 -6.23 2.13
N ALA A 247 -29.02 -5.44 2.78
CA ALA A 247 -27.63 -5.83 3.03
C ALA A 247 -27.51 -7.01 4.00
N LEU A 248 -28.43 -7.14 4.96
CA LEU A 248 -28.49 -8.24 5.92
C LEU A 248 -29.19 -9.48 5.34
N ASP A 249 -30.13 -9.30 4.41
CA ASP A 249 -30.84 -10.42 3.76
C ASP A 249 -29.88 -11.34 2.97
N ASP A 250 -28.81 -10.78 2.39
CA ASP A 250 -27.72 -11.54 1.76
C ASP A 250 -26.35 -10.92 2.10
N ILE A 251 -25.80 -11.33 3.24
CA ILE A 251 -24.52 -10.82 3.74
C ILE A 251 -23.35 -11.19 2.83
N ALA A 252 -23.41 -12.35 2.16
CA ALA A 252 -22.36 -12.84 1.28
C ALA A 252 -22.28 -12.00 -0.01
N ALA A 253 -23.43 -11.71 -0.63
CA ALA A 253 -23.51 -10.80 -1.76
C ALA A 253 -23.08 -9.38 -1.38
N THR A 254 -23.47 -8.91 -0.19
CA THR A 254 -23.04 -7.61 0.34
C THR A 254 -21.52 -7.54 0.52
N ALA A 255 -20.92 -8.55 1.14
CA ALA A 255 -19.48 -8.66 1.32
C ALA A 255 -18.75 -8.64 -0.04
N LYS A 256 -19.26 -9.40 -1.03
CA LYS A 256 -18.71 -9.42 -2.39
C LYS A 256 -18.78 -8.06 -3.09
N LYS A 257 -19.90 -7.33 -2.95
CA LYS A 257 -20.08 -5.98 -3.48
C LYS A 257 -19.10 -4.98 -2.83
N LEU A 258 -18.95 -5.05 -1.51
CA LEU A 258 -18.01 -4.21 -0.77
C LEU A 258 -16.55 -4.52 -1.16
N ALA A 259 -16.18 -5.80 -1.29
CA ALA A 259 -14.82 -6.21 -1.68
C ALA A 259 -14.38 -5.64 -3.03
N ALA A 260 -15.32 -5.47 -3.98
CA ALA A 260 -15.04 -4.91 -5.29
C ALA A 260 -14.98 -3.37 -5.31
N SER A 261 -15.29 -2.68 -4.21
CA SER A 261 -15.50 -1.24 -4.17
C SER A 261 -14.65 -0.55 -3.10
N ASN A 262 -14.32 0.73 -3.31
CA ASN A 262 -13.64 1.57 -2.33
C ASN A 262 -14.57 2.00 -1.16
N ILE A 263 -15.88 1.74 -1.27
CA ILE A 263 -16.86 1.94 -0.20
C ILE A 263 -16.50 1.11 1.05
N GLN A 264 -15.78 0.00 0.87
CA GLN A 264 -15.29 -0.81 1.98
C GLN A 264 -14.48 0.00 3.00
N ARG A 265 -13.84 1.12 2.58
CA ARG A 265 -13.05 1.98 3.47
C ARG A 265 -13.86 2.53 4.65
N ALA A 266 -15.17 2.77 4.47
CA ALA A 266 -16.06 3.25 5.53
C ALA A 266 -16.28 2.23 6.64
N LEU A 267 -16.19 0.93 6.33
CA LEU A 267 -16.50 -0.14 7.27
C LEU A 267 -15.28 -0.96 7.68
N SER A 268 -14.22 -0.97 6.86
CA SER A 268 -13.06 -1.84 7.04
C SER A 268 -12.44 -1.72 8.42
N ARG A 269 -12.29 -0.51 8.96
CA ARG A 269 -11.71 -0.35 10.29
C ARG A 269 -12.57 -0.96 11.39
N ALA A 270 -13.90 -0.89 11.28
CA ALA A 270 -14.82 -1.48 12.26
C ALA A 270 -14.97 -3.00 12.06
N VAL A 271 -14.99 -3.48 10.82
CA VAL A 271 -15.03 -4.91 10.49
C VAL A 271 -13.74 -5.60 10.93
N TYR A 272 -12.59 -4.96 10.74
CA TYR A 272 -11.26 -5.47 11.11
C TYR A 272 -10.70 -4.83 12.38
N ALA A 273 -11.56 -4.48 13.34
CA ALA A 273 -11.16 -3.66 14.49
C ALA A 273 -9.96 -4.24 15.26
N ASP A 274 -10.03 -5.53 15.59
CA ASP A 274 -9.00 -6.23 16.36
C ASP A 274 -7.67 -6.29 15.59
N GLU A 275 -7.72 -6.50 14.27
CA GLU A 275 -6.52 -6.53 13.44
C GLU A 275 -5.87 -5.15 13.32
N TYR A 276 -6.67 -4.09 13.20
CA TYR A 276 -6.19 -2.70 13.20
C TYR A 276 -5.49 -2.38 14.52
N GLU A 277 -6.13 -2.65 15.66
CA GLU A 277 -5.56 -2.44 16.99
C GLU A 277 -4.23 -3.18 17.16
N ALA A 278 -4.20 -4.48 16.88
CA ALA A 278 -2.98 -5.28 16.99
C ALA A 278 -1.85 -4.70 16.11
N SER A 279 -2.17 -4.32 14.86
CA SER A 279 -1.17 -3.74 13.96
C SER A 279 -0.66 -2.36 14.40
N LEU A 280 -1.47 -1.58 15.12
CA LEU A 280 -1.06 -0.29 15.70
C LEU A 280 -0.12 -0.50 16.87
N VAL A 281 -0.45 -1.44 17.77
CA VAL A 281 0.38 -1.80 18.92
C VAL A 281 1.73 -2.35 18.46
N GLU A 282 1.73 -3.27 17.49
CA GLU A 282 2.97 -3.82 16.91
C GLU A 282 3.84 -2.75 16.25
N CYS A 283 3.21 -1.80 15.53
CA CYS A 283 3.92 -0.78 14.77
C CYS A 283 4.48 0.34 15.64
N MET A 284 3.66 0.86 16.55
CA MET A 284 4.02 2.04 17.32
C MET A 284 4.65 1.67 18.67
N GLY A 285 4.26 0.54 19.27
CA GLY A 285 4.67 0.20 20.63
C GLY A 285 4.47 1.38 21.59
N ASN A 286 5.57 1.83 22.21
CA ASN A 286 5.60 3.00 23.10
C ASN A 286 6.07 4.29 22.42
N ALA A 287 6.12 4.35 21.09
CA ALA A 287 6.57 5.52 20.35
C ALA A 287 5.60 6.71 20.50
N PRO A 288 6.08 7.96 20.35
CA PRO A 288 5.23 9.14 20.36
C PRO A 288 4.09 9.03 19.34
N GLY A 289 2.87 9.34 19.78
CA GLY A 289 1.65 9.23 18.96
C GLY A 289 0.98 7.85 18.97
N ALA A 290 1.54 6.83 19.64
CA ALA A 290 0.91 5.50 19.73
C ALA A 290 -0.50 5.57 20.33
N MET A 291 -0.64 6.25 21.47
CA MET A 291 -1.92 6.41 22.17
C MET A 291 -2.93 7.23 21.35
N GLU A 292 -2.48 8.29 20.68
CA GLU A 292 -3.34 9.12 19.83
C GLU A 292 -3.89 8.34 18.63
N MET A 293 -3.04 7.50 18.01
CA MET A 293 -3.47 6.60 16.93
C MET A 293 -4.47 5.56 17.42
N LEU A 294 -4.23 4.94 18.58
CA LEU A 294 -5.17 3.98 19.18
C LEU A 294 -6.50 4.64 19.56
N GLU A 295 -6.47 5.83 20.15
CA GLU A 295 -7.67 6.58 20.49
C GLU A 295 -8.48 6.93 19.24
N SER A 296 -7.82 7.42 18.18
CA SER A 296 -8.48 7.67 16.89
C SER A 296 -9.10 6.41 16.29
N HIS A 297 -8.43 5.25 16.44
CA HIS A 297 -8.98 3.96 16.03
C HIS A 297 -10.26 3.61 16.81
N TYR A 298 -10.24 3.72 18.13
CA TYR A 298 -11.40 3.42 18.96
C TYR A 298 -12.55 4.40 18.74
N GLU A 299 -12.26 5.69 18.57
CA GLU A 299 -13.26 6.71 18.25
C GLU A 299 -13.99 6.37 16.96
N HIS A 300 -13.27 6.08 15.88
CA HIS A 300 -13.89 5.66 14.63
C HIS A 300 -14.79 4.43 14.80
N CYS A 301 -14.31 3.40 15.51
CA CYS A 301 -15.10 2.20 15.76
C CYS A 301 -16.35 2.48 16.59
N ARG A 302 -16.28 3.39 17.56
CA ARG A 302 -17.43 3.84 18.36
C ARG A 302 -18.43 4.62 17.51
N GLU A 303 -17.97 5.54 16.66
CA GLU A 303 -18.84 6.33 15.78
C GLU A 303 -19.64 5.44 14.83
N VAL A 304 -19.00 4.44 14.20
CA VAL A 304 -19.70 3.47 13.34
C VAL A 304 -20.78 2.71 14.12
N LYS A 305 -20.50 2.35 15.38
CA LYS A 305 -21.42 1.59 16.24
C LYS A 305 -22.56 2.43 16.84
N LYS A 306 -22.50 3.78 16.81
CA LYS A 306 -23.60 4.65 17.27
C LYS A 306 -24.86 4.47 16.41
N ASN A 307 -24.67 4.25 15.11
CA ASN A 307 -25.78 3.95 14.21
C ASN A 307 -26.13 2.45 14.35
N LYS A 308 -27.31 2.16 14.89
CA LYS A 308 -27.78 0.77 15.13
C LYS A 308 -27.78 -0.09 13.85
N ALA A 309 -28.10 0.51 12.71
CA ALA A 309 -28.16 -0.18 11.44
C ALA A 309 -26.75 -0.53 10.92
N LEU A 310 -25.80 0.42 11.00
CA LEU A 310 -24.39 0.17 10.67
C LEU A 310 -23.76 -0.83 11.62
N LYS A 311 -24.06 -0.74 12.93
CA LYS A 311 -23.61 -1.72 13.92
C LYS A 311 -24.05 -3.14 13.53
N ALA A 312 -25.33 -3.34 13.23
CA ALA A 312 -25.87 -4.64 12.85
C ALA A 312 -25.18 -5.18 11.58
N LEU A 313 -24.94 -4.33 10.58
CA LEU A 313 -24.22 -4.71 9.37
C LEU A 313 -22.75 -5.10 9.66
N VAL A 314 -22.04 -4.32 10.48
CA VAL A 314 -20.64 -4.61 10.85
C VAL A 314 -20.55 -5.93 11.62
N ASP A 315 -21.46 -6.17 12.57
CA ASP A 315 -21.48 -7.40 13.35
C ASP A 315 -21.73 -8.62 12.45
N ALA A 316 -22.67 -8.51 11.50
CA ALA A 316 -22.94 -9.56 10.51
C ALA A 316 -21.75 -9.82 9.57
N LEU A 317 -21.08 -8.76 9.08
CA LEU A 317 -19.88 -8.88 8.24
C LEU A 317 -18.72 -9.53 9.02
N ARG A 318 -18.56 -9.22 10.31
CA ARG A 318 -17.55 -9.82 11.17
C ARG A 318 -17.78 -11.31 11.37
N GLU A 319 -19.04 -11.72 11.57
CA GLU A 319 -19.37 -13.14 11.71
C GLU A 319 -19.16 -13.90 10.41
N TYR A 320 -19.70 -13.38 9.29
CA TYR A 320 -19.49 -13.96 7.97
C TYR A 320 -18.02 -14.11 7.62
N ARG A 321 -17.19 -13.09 7.91
CA ARG A 321 -15.74 -13.17 7.72
C ARG A 321 -15.11 -14.33 8.49
N ARG A 322 -15.48 -14.52 9.77
CA ARG A 322 -14.91 -15.59 10.61
C ARG A 322 -15.23 -16.96 10.03
N GLU A 323 -16.44 -17.15 9.52
CA GLU A 323 -16.83 -18.40 8.82
C GLU A 323 -15.99 -18.61 7.56
N VAL A 324 -15.82 -17.58 6.73
CA VAL A 324 -14.96 -17.65 5.52
C VAL A 324 -13.51 -17.96 5.87
N GLU A 325 -12.97 -17.33 6.91
CA GLU A 325 -11.59 -17.55 7.37
C GLU A 325 -11.41 -18.97 7.93
N ALA A 326 -12.37 -19.48 8.71
CA ALA A 326 -12.35 -20.84 9.24
C ALA A 326 -12.38 -21.88 8.10
N ASN A 327 -13.31 -21.75 7.17
CA ASN A 327 -13.45 -22.65 6.02
C ASN A 327 -12.22 -22.56 5.08
N GLY A 328 -11.67 -21.36 4.90
CA GLY A 328 -10.47 -21.15 4.07
C GLY A 328 -9.20 -21.74 4.69
N LEU A 329 -9.13 -21.84 6.02
CA LEU A 329 -8.06 -22.52 6.73
C LEU A 329 -8.19 -24.05 6.61
N GLU A 330 -9.41 -24.61 6.64
CA GLU A 330 -9.65 -26.05 6.44
C GLU A 330 -9.22 -26.56 5.06
N VAL A 331 -9.36 -25.74 4.00
CA VAL A 331 -8.91 -26.08 2.63
C VAL A 331 -7.39 -25.97 2.47
N ASN A 332 -6.69 -25.27 3.37
CA ASN A 332 -5.23 -25.05 3.34
C ASN A 332 -4.46 -25.82 4.43
N VAL A 333 -5.10 -26.78 5.12
CA VAL A 333 -4.38 -27.77 5.93
C VAL A 333 -3.70 -28.76 4.96
N PRO A 334 -2.37 -28.95 5.02
CA PRO A 334 -1.64 -29.82 4.10
C PRO A 334 -2.04 -31.29 4.16
#